data_AF-A0A6J4K6D3-F1
#
_entry.id   AF-A0A6J4K6D3-F1
#
_cell.length_a   1.000
_cell.length_b   1.000
_cell.length_c   1.000
_cell.angle_alpha   90.00
_cell.angle_beta   90.00
_cell.angle_gamma   90.00
#
_symmetry.space_group_name_H-M   'P 1'
#
loop_
_entity.id
_entity.type
_entity.pdbx_description
1 polymer ?
#
loop_
_entity_poly.entity_id
_entity_poly.type
_entity_poly.pdbx_seq_one_letter_code
_entity_poly.pdbx_strand_id
1 'polypeptide(L)'
;MVMVEMKNGCRFGFPPGLVHGLAGGTPAQLAAVEVWEDGEVLHWEELDADADLNGLMLHAFNVKAWAARYLGSATSEAKARAARENGKKGGRPRGKAAPG
;
A
#
# COMPACT_ATOMS: atom_id res chain seq x y z
N MET A 1 16.16 3.69 9.18
CA MET A 1 15.54 2.59 8.42
C MET A 1 15.28 1.48 9.41
N VAL A 2 14.09 0.89 9.40
CA VAL A 2 13.81 -0.33 10.16
C VAL A 2 13.95 -1.50 9.19
N MET A 3 14.65 -2.55 9.60
CA MET A 3 14.89 -3.75 8.79
C MET A 3 14.37 -4.97 9.53
N VAL A 4 13.55 -5.77 8.85
CA VAL A 4 12.93 -6.97 9.38
C VAL A 4 13.42 -8.16 8.56
N GLU A 5 13.97 -9.17 9.23
CA GLU A 5 14.33 -10.44 8.61
C GLU A 5 13.22 -11.47 8.87
N MET A 6 12.66 -11.99 7.78
CA MET A 6 11.57 -12.96 7.82
C MET A 6 12.14 -14.37 7.96
N LYS A 7 11.36 -15.29 8.54
CA LYS A 7 11.75 -16.71 8.74
C LYS A 7 12.15 -17.43 7.44
N ASN A 8 11.69 -16.97 6.28
CA ASN A 8 12.04 -17.51 4.96
C ASN A 8 13.33 -16.91 4.36
N GLY A 9 14.07 -16.08 5.10
CA GLY A 9 15.30 -15.43 4.67
C GLY A 9 15.11 -14.14 3.87
N CYS A 10 13.87 -13.75 3.55
CA CYS A 10 13.58 -12.45 2.94
C CYS A 10 13.79 -11.31 3.95
N ARG A 11 14.15 -10.13 3.45
CA ARG A 11 14.24 -8.91 4.27
C ARG A 11 13.27 -7.87 3.77
N PHE A 12 12.55 -7.26 4.70
CA PHE A 12 11.65 -6.13 4.45
C PHE A 12 12.16 -4.90 5.20
N GLY A 13 12.27 -3.77 4.50
CA GLY A 13 12.78 -2.53 5.07
C GLY A 13 11.85 -1.36 4.80
N PHE A 14 11.66 -0.50 5.79
CA PHE A 14 10.83 0.69 5.67
C PHE A 14 11.39 1.89 6.45
N PRO A 15 11.19 3.12 5.96
CA PRO A 15 11.57 4.30 6.73
C PRO A 15 10.61 4.49 7.92
N PRO A 16 11.11 4.84 9.12
CA PRO A 16 10.28 5.03 10.32
C PRO A 16 9.10 5.98 10.11
N GLY A 17 9.26 7.02 9.28
CA GLY A 17 8.19 7.97 9.00
C GLY A 17 6.96 7.42 8.26
N LEU A 18 6.95 6.14 7.84
CA LEU A 18 5.73 5.49 7.35
C LEU A 18 4.82 5.00 8.46
N VAL A 19 5.35 4.82 9.67
CA VAL A 19 4.59 4.37 10.84
C VAL A 19 4.36 5.57 11.74
N HIS A 20 3.11 5.76 12.14
CA HIS A 20 2.77 6.81 13.10
C HIS A 20 3.50 6.55 14.43
N GLY A 21 3.98 7.60 15.10
CA GLY A 21 4.73 7.47 16.36
C GLY A 21 6.23 7.17 16.20
N LEU A 22 6.67 6.57 15.08
CA LEU A 22 8.10 6.31 14.84
C LEU A 22 8.86 7.51 14.22
N ALA A 23 8.14 8.53 13.77
CA ALA A 23 8.75 9.72 13.19
C ALA A 23 9.51 10.53 14.25
N GLY A 24 10.84 10.62 14.09
CA GLY A 24 11.70 11.35 15.04
C GLY A 24 12.22 10.50 16.21
N GLY A 25 11.88 9.21 16.27
CA GLY A 25 12.47 8.27 17.23
C GLY A 25 13.99 8.19 17.06
N THR A 26 14.71 8.18 18.19
CA THR A 26 16.17 8.02 18.19
C THR A 26 16.56 6.61 17.72
N PRO A 27 17.81 6.38 17.28
CA PRO A 27 18.27 5.04 16.93
C PRO A 27 18.10 4.02 18.06
N ALA A 28 18.27 4.43 19.32
CA ALA A 28 18.09 3.56 20.48
C ALA A 28 16.62 3.16 20.66
N GLN A 29 15.70 4.12 20.57
CA GLN A 29 14.27 3.86 20.66
C GLN A 29 13.78 2.97 19.52
N LEU A 30 14.22 3.23 18.29
CA LEU A 30 13.87 2.41 17.12
C LEU A 30 14.44 0.98 17.22
N ALA A 31 15.57 0.79 17.92
CA ALA A 31 16.16 -0.52 18.13
C ALA A 31 15.48 -1.34 19.24
N ALA A 32 14.72 -0.70 20.13
CA ALA A 32 13.94 -1.34 21.18
C ALA A 32 12.62 -1.97 20.67
N VAL A 33 12.64 -2.48 19.44
CA VAL A 33 11.48 -3.11 18.81
C VAL A 33 11.23 -4.48 19.42
N GLU A 34 9.97 -4.77 19.72
CA GLU A 34 9.49 -6.09 20.10
C GLU A 34 8.62 -6.69 18.99
N VAL A 35 8.62 -8.02 18.93
CA VAL A 35 7.85 -8.77 17.93
C VAL A 35 6.69 -9.46 18.64
N TRP A 36 5.47 -9.06 18.33
CA TRP A 36 4.24 -9.56 18.92
C TRP A 36 3.42 -10.38 17.92
N GLU A 37 2.38 -11.06 18.41
CA GLU A 37 1.39 -11.79 17.60
C GLU A 37 2.04 -12.72 16.54
N ASP A 38 2.95 -13.60 16.98
CA ASP A 38 3.67 -14.55 16.13
C ASP A 38 4.50 -13.94 14.97
N GLY A 39 4.76 -12.64 15.01
CA GLY A 39 5.53 -11.92 14.00
C GLY A 39 4.72 -11.04 13.07
N GLU A 40 3.43 -10.83 13.35
CA GLU A 40 2.57 -9.96 12.55
C GLU A 40 2.71 -8.48 12.93
N VAL A 41 3.00 -8.19 14.20
CA VAL A 41 3.08 -6.83 14.74
C VAL A 41 4.48 -6.56 15.29
N LEU A 42 5.03 -5.41 14.91
CA LEU A 42 6.20 -4.83 15.55
C LEU A 42 5.74 -3.75 16.53
N HIS A 43 6.18 -3.85 17.77
CA HIS A 43 5.77 -2.97 18.86
C HIS A 43 6.96 -2.18 19.41
N TRP A 44 6.76 -0.89 19.68
CA TRP A 44 7.72 -0.02 20.36
C TRP A 44 7.07 0.63 21.58
N GLU A 45 7.29 0.04 22.76
CA GLU A 45 6.68 0.48 24.03
C GLU A 45 6.98 1.97 24.33
N GLU A 46 8.24 2.40 24.23
CA GLU A 46 8.63 3.77 24.56
C GLU A 46 8.04 4.81 23.58
N LEU A 47 7.78 4.40 22.33
CA LEU A 47 7.25 5.27 21.29
C LEU A 47 5.71 5.18 21.18
N ASP A 48 5.07 4.30 21.97
CA ASP A 48 3.65 3.99 21.90
C ASP A 48 3.19 3.76 20.44
N ALA A 49 3.94 2.91 19.74
CA ALA A 49 3.80 2.73 18.30
C ALA A 49 3.81 1.26 17.90
N ASP A 50 2.87 0.91 17.02
CA ASP A 50 2.73 -0.41 16.43
C ASP A 50 2.84 -0.35 14.91
N ALA A 51 3.41 -1.39 14.32
CA ALA A 51 3.44 -1.59 12.89
C ALA A 51 2.95 -2.99 12.50
N ASP A 52 1.83 -3.04 11.78
CA ASP A 52 1.38 -4.24 11.07
C ASP A 52 2.27 -4.47 9.84
N LEU A 53 3.07 -5.53 9.88
CA LEU A 53 3.98 -5.93 8.83
C LEU A 53 3.24 -6.23 7.51
N ASN A 54 2.09 -6.90 7.58
CA ASN A 54 1.30 -7.27 6.40
C ASN A 54 0.74 -6.01 5.73
N GLY A 55 0.17 -5.10 6.53
CA GLY A 55 -0.33 -3.82 6.06
C GLY A 55 0.75 -2.98 5.38
N LEU A 56 1.94 -2.88 5.98
CA LEU A 56 3.08 -2.15 5.42
C LEU A 56 3.55 -2.74 4.09
N MET A 57 3.67 -4.06 4.01
CA MET A 57 4.06 -4.74 2.76
C MET A 57 3.03 -4.50 1.66
N LEU A 58 1.73 -4.68 1.94
CA LEU A 58 0.66 -4.45 0.97
C LEU A 58 0.62 -2.99 0.47
N HIS A 59 0.87 -2.03 1.37
CA HIS A 59 0.99 -0.62 1.02
C HIS A 59 2.20 -0.36 0.12
N ALA A 60 3.38 -0.86 0.50
CA ALA A 60 4.63 -0.67 -0.23
C ALA A 60 4.57 -1.21 -1.66
N PHE A 61 3.94 -2.36 -1.88
CA PHE A 61 3.78 -2.95 -3.21
C PHE A 61 2.63 -2.32 -4.03
N ASN A 62 1.89 -1.37 -3.45
CA ASN A 62 0.73 -0.73 -4.07
C ASN A 62 -0.21 -1.76 -4.75
N VAL A 63 -0.45 -2.88 -4.06
CA VAL A 63 -1.09 -4.08 -4.62
C VAL A 63 -2.46 -3.72 -5.19
N LYS A 64 -3.17 -2.76 -4.59
CA LYS A 64 -4.47 -2.26 -5.08
C LYS A 64 -4.36 -1.61 -6.46
N ALA A 65 -3.41 -0.70 -6.67
CA ALA A 65 -3.27 -0.04 -7.97
C ALA A 65 -2.75 -1.01 -9.04
N TRP A 66 -1.82 -1.89 -8.68
CA TRP A 66 -1.35 -2.94 -9.58
C TRP A 66 -2.49 -3.89 -9.97
N ALA A 67 -3.27 -4.39 -9.01
CA ALA A 67 -4.39 -5.29 -9.26
C ALA A 67 -5.49 -4.63 -10.10
N ALA A 68 -5.83 -3.37 -9.82
CA ALA A 68 -6.81 -2.63 -10.62
C ALA A 68 -6.37 -2.50 -12.09
N ARG A 69 -5.08 -2.22 -12.34
CA ARG A 69 -4.51 -2.17 -13.69
C ARG A 69 -4.53 -3.54 -14.35
N TYR A 70 -4.07 -4.58 -13.65
CA TYR A 70 -3.95 -5.93 -14.19
C TYR A 70 -5.33 -6.54 -14.50
N LEU A 71 -6.24 -6.59 -13.52
CA LEU A 71 -7.59 -7.15 -13.67
C LEU A 71 -8.48 -6.30 -14.61
N GLY A 72 -8.25 -4.98 -14.63
CA GLY A 72 -8.92 -4.06 -15.56
C GLY A 72 -8.47 -4.22 -17.01
N SER A 73 -7.22 -4.68 -17.24
CA SER A 73 -6.65 -4.84 -18.59
C SER A 73 -7.20 -6.04 -19.37
N ALA A 74 -7.87 -6.98 -18.70
CA ALA A 74 -8.45 -8.16 -19.36
C ALA A 74 -9.54 -7.75 -20.37
N THR A 75 -9.27 -7.95 -21.65
CA THR A 75 -10.20 -7.72 -22.76
C THR A 75 -11.07 -8.95 -23.00
N SER A 76 -12.40 -8.77 -23.11
CA SER A 76 -13.30 -9.83 -23.56
C SER A 76 -14.39 -9.25 -24.46
N GLU A 77 -14.99 -10.09 -25.30
CA GLU A 77 -16.12 -9.66 -26.16
C GLU A 77 -17.29 -9.11 -25.34
N ALA A 78 -17.57 -9.73 -24.18
CA ALA A 78 -18.62 -9.28 -23.26
C ALA A 78 -18.31 -7.89 -22.70
N LYS A 79 -17.07 -7.63 -22.26
CA LYS A 79 -16.63 -6.30 -21.79
C LYS A 79 -16.69 -5.26 -22.92
N ALA A 80 -16.27 -5.63 -24.13
CA ALA A 80 -16.33 -4.74 -25.28
C ALA A 80 -17.78 -4.38 -25.67
N ARG A 81 -18.70 -5.35 -25.66
CA ARG A 81 -20.13 -5.13 -25.91
C ARG A 81 -20.74 -4.21 -24.86
N ALA A 82 -20.47 -4.47 -23.57
CA ALA A 82 -20.96 -3.65 -22.47
C ALA A 82 -20.43 -2.20 -22.55
N ALA A 83 -19.16 -2.01 -22.89
CA ALA A 83 -18.57 -0.67 -23.06
C ALA A 83 -19.25 0.13 -24.20
N ARG A 84 -19.58 -0.52 -25.33
CA ARG A 84 -20.32 0.11 -26.44
C ARG A 84 -21.72 0.53 -26.01
N GLU A 85 -22.45 -0.34 -25.32
CA GLU A 85 -23.79 -0.01 -24.80
C GLU A 85 -23.76 1.12 -23.77
N ASN A 86 -22.75 1.14 -22.90
CA ASN A 86 -22.58 2.21 -21.93
C ASN A 86 -22.22 3.55 -22.61
N GLY A 87 -21.41 3.52 -23.68
CA GLY A 87 -21.08 4.72 -24.46
C GLY A 87 -22.32 5.38 -25.10
N LYS A 88 -23.33 4.59 -25.49
CA LYS A 88 -24.61 5.11 -26.02
C LYS A 88 -25.43 5.87 -24.98
N LYS A 89 -25.26 5.58 -23.68
CA LYS A 89 -25.99 6.22 -22.57
C LYS A 89 -25.41 7.57 -22.14
N GLY A 90 -24.39 8.06 -22.84
CA GLY A 90 -23.68 9.29 -22.51
C GLY A 90 -22.38 8.99 -21.77
N GLY A 91 -21.26 9.05 -22.50
CA GLY A 91 -19.93 8.91 -21.93
C GLY A 91 -19.52 10.12 -21.08
N ARG A 92 -18.26 10.11 -20.61
CA ARG A 92 -17.69 11.25 -19.87
C ARG A 92 -17.88 12.54 -20.68
N PRO A 93 -18.57 13.58 -20.15
CA PRO A 93 -18.78 14.83 -20.87
C PRO A 93 -17.43 15.42 -21.29
N ARG A 94 -17.34 15.97 -22.51
CA ARG A 94 -16.12 16.66 -22.95
C ARG A 94 -15.93 17.88 -22.05
N GLY A 95 -14.87 17.89 -21.24
CA GLY A 95 -14.54 19.04 -20.40
C GLY A 95 -14.35 20.28 -21.28
N LYS A 96 -14.92 21.42 -20.88
CA LYS A 96 -14.74 22.68 -21.60
C LYS A 96 -13.24 23.03 -21.63
N ALA A 97 -12.73 23.37 -22.81
CA ALA A 97 -11.39 23.96 -22.94
C ALA A 97 -11.34 25.22 -22.05
N ALA A 98 -10.29 25.33 -21.24
CA ALA A 98 -10.05 26.52 -20.42
C ALA A 98 -9.85 27.74 -21.35
N PRO A 99 -10.41 28.92 -21.02
CA PRO A 99 -10.11 30.14 -21.77
C PRO A 99 -8.65 30.51 -21.56
N GLY A 100 -7.99 30.91 -22.66
CA GLY A 100 -6.59 31.32 -22.69
C GLY A 100 -6.33 32.73 -22.16
#